data_AF-A0A7X9KL37-F1
#
_entry.id   AF-A0A7X9KL37-F1
#
_cell.length_a   1.000
_cell.length_b   1.000
_cell.length_c   1.000
_cell.angle_alpha   90.00
_cell.angle_beta   90.00
_cell.angle_gamma   90.00
#
_symmetry.space_group_name_H-M   'P 1'
#
loop_
_entity.id
_entity.type
_entity.pdbx_description
1 polymer ?
#
loop_
_entity_poly.entity_id
_entity_poly.type
_entity_poly.pdbx_seq_one_letter_code
_entity_poly.pdbx_strand_id
1 'polypeptide(L)'
;MEFHFATIWESLADVLGDHTAVVHGDKRYTWAQYDERAARVAAAYDSAGLGPDSKIGLYLYNGNEYLEAHYAAFKMRGVPINVNYRYMDEELWYLLDNSDAEALVFHSSLGDRVERVRERLPKLKLLIEVDDGGAGQVPVARRYEEALASNVPMPRITRSESDIYMMYTGGTTGMPKGVMYDMGSLTQSFAQLGLPMLGLAAPTEATDMAPLVKGIIDAGGGLISMPCAPLMHGTGVWLGAMIPQLGGAAVVTLQSRSLDPDEVLRTVQNESVTNMTIVGDAFAKPIIRAIDAAAAAGTPYDLSQLKMIVSSGVMWTAEAKEQLLDRIEHVILVDAIGSSEGSMGSSISMKGVPPSTAKFTQSPTTKVFMDDG
;
A
#
# COMPACT_ATOMS: atom_id res chain seq x y z
N MET A 1 19.35 8.76 -12.46
CA MET A 1 18.31 7.94 -11.82
C MET A 1 17.10 8.83 -11.67
N GLU A 2 15.98 8.40 -12.19
CA GLU A 2 14.70 9.11 -12.24
C GLU A 2 13.90 8.93 -10.94
N PHE A 3 13.02 9.88 -10.63
CA PHE A 3 12.01 9.69 -9.59
C PHE A 3 10.93 8.71 -10.06
N HIS A 4 11.21 7.42 -9.92
CA HIS A 4 10.26 6.35 -10.22
C HIS A 4 10.35 5.29 -9.13
N PHE A 5 9.20 4.83 -8.59
CA PHE A 5 9.18 3.87 -7.48
C PHE A 5 10.04 2.64 -7.74
N ALA A 6 9.88 2.00 -8.90
CA ALA A 6 10.69 0.82 -9.21
C ALA A 6 12.19 1.10 -9.29
N THR A 7 12.60 2.27 -9.79
CA THR A 7 14.01 2.64 -9.88
C THR A 7 14.61 2.87 -8.49
N ILE A 8 13.86 3.54 -7.61
CA ILE A 8 14.27 3.73 -6.22
C ILE A 8 14.32 2.39 -5.48
N TRP A 9 13.27 1.56 -5.56
CA TRP A 9 13.23 0.27 -4.89
C TRP A 9 14.29 -0.72 -5.38
N GLU A 10 14.65 -0.69 -6.67
CA GLU A 10 15.79 -1.45 -7.21
C GLU A 10 17.11 -1.01 -6.57
N SER A 11 17.32 0.31 -6.42
CA SER A 11 18.51 0.84 -5.74
C SER A 11 18.55 0.50 -4.24
N LEU A 12 17.38 0.42 -3.59
CA LEU A 12 17.28 -0.04 -2.20
C LEU A 12 17.60 -1.53 -2.08
N ALA A 13 17.13 -2.35 -3.02
CA ALA A 13 17.47 -3.77 -3.06
C ALA A 13 18.97 -4.02 -3.23
N ASP A 14 19.67 -3.16 -3.95
CA ASP A 14 21.13 -3.27 -4.11
C ASP A 14 21.90 -3.05 -2.80
N VAL A 15 21.39 -2.18 -1.92
CA VAL A 15 22.08 -1.80 -0.67
C VAL A 15 21.52 -2.46 0.59
N LEU A 16 20.28 -2.98 0.52
CA LEU A 16 19.54 -3.61 1.61
C LEU A 16 19.21 -5.08 1.34
N GLY A 17 19.88 -5.74 0.39
CA GLY A 17 19.48 -7.03 -0.16
C GLY A 17 19.09 -8.13 0.85
N ASP A 18 19.79 -8.18 1.99
CA ASP A 18 19.57 -9.17 3.06
C ASP A 18 18.54 -8.72 4.12
N HIS A 19 18.10 -7.46 4.10
CA HIS A 19 17.08 -6.95 5.01
C HIS A 19 15.68 -7.35 4.55
N THR A 20 14.78 -7.61 5.50
CA THR A 20 13.37 -7.91 5.22
C THR A 20 12.69 -6.73 4.52
N ALA A 21 11.95 -7.00 3.45
CA ALA A 21 11.16 -5.99 2.71
C ALA A 21 9.65 -6.19 2.90
N VAL A 22 9.17 -7.43 2.90
CA VAL A 22 7.74 -7.73 3.03
C VAL A 22 7.50 -8.97 3.90
N VAL A 23 6.43 -8.93 4.70
CA VAL A 23 6.00 -10.01 5.59
C VAL A 23 4.48 -10.19 5.51
N HIS A 24 4.04 -11.44 5.38
CA HIS A 24 2.64 -11.83 5.50
C HIS A 24 2.55 -13.19 6.20
N GLY A 25 2.14 -13.19 7.48
CA GLY A 25 2.21 -14.39 8.32
C GLY A 25 3.64 -14.94 8.39
N ASP A 26 3.80 -16.20 8.01
CA ASP A 26 5.11 -16.87 8.01
C ASP A 26 5.95 -16.59 6.76
N LYS A 27 5.35 -16.01 5.69
CA LYS A 27 6.06 -15.69 4.44
C LYS A 27 6.83 -14.38 4.60
N ARG A 28 8.15 -14.46 4.51
CA ARG A 28 9.07 -13.32 4.66
C ARG A 28 10.01 -13.27 3.47
N TYR A 29 10.13 -12.09 2.86
CA TYR A 29 11.05 -11.88 1.75
C TYR A 29 11.97 -10.70 2.03
N THR A 30 13.26 -10.90 1.76
CA THR A 30 14.25 -9.82 1.79
C THR A 30 14.06 -8.86 0.62
N TRP A 31 14.72 -7.71 0.63
CA TRP A 31 14.70 -6.77 -0.50
C TRP A 31 15.20 -7.41 -1.81
N ALA A 32 16.25 -8.23 -1.75
CA ALA A 32 16.72 -8.95 -2.94
C ALA A 32 15.67 -9.94 -3.47
N GLN A 33 15.00 -10.67 -2.58
CA GLN A 33 13.95 -11.63 -2.97
C GLN A 33 12.70 -10.91 -3.49
N TYR A 34 12.29 -9.81 -2.85
CA TYR A 34 11.17 -8.99 -3.28
C TYR A 34 11.42 -8.39 -4.67
N ASP A 35 12.63 -7.86 -4.91
CA ASP A 35 13.05 -7.34 -6.23
C ASP A 35 13.02 -8.42 -7.31
N GLU A 36 13.58 -9.59 -7.02
CA GLU A 36 13.62 -10.72 -7.95
C GLU A 36 12.21 -11.25 -8.26
N ARG A 37 11.38 -11.46 -7.24
CA ARG A 37 10.00 -11.96 -7.41
C ARG A 37 9.18 -10.98 -8.26
N ALA A 38 9.22 -9.69 -7.95
CA ALA A 38 8.56 -8.67 -8.76
C ALA A 38 9.09 -8.64 -10.21
N ALA A 39 10.38 -8.82 -10.43
CA ALA A 39 10.96 -8.87 -11.77
C ALA A 39 10.52 -10.11 -12.57
N ARG A 40 10.29 -11.26 -11.92
CA ARG A 40 9.74 -12.46 -12.58
C ARG A 40 8.27 -12.29 -12.94
N VAL A 41 7.47 -11.64 -12.08
CA VAL A 41 6.10 -11.27 -12.44
C VAL A 41 6.08 -10.28 -13.60
N ALA A 42 6.98 -9.30 -13.62
CA ALA A 42 7.09 -8.34 -14.72
C ALA A 42 7.44 -9.04 -16.05
N ALA A 43 8.30 -10.06 -16.02
CA ALA A 43 8.59 -10.91 -17.19
C ALA A 43 7.37 -11.73 -17.64
N ALA A 44 6.49 -12.15 -16.72
CA ALA A 44 5.24 -12.80 -17.09
C ALA A 44 4.27 -11.83 -17.81
N TYR A 45 4.24 -10.56 -17.40
CA TYR A 45 3.48 -9.50 -18.09
C TYR A 45 4.04 -9.25 -19.50
N ASP A 46 5.35 -9.06 -19.61
CA ASP A 46 6.05 -8.86 -20.90
C ASP A 46 5.81 -10.03 -21.87
N SER A 47 5.93 -11.27 -21.38
CA SER A 47 5.68 -12.49 -22.17
C SER A 47 4.23 -12.61 -22.66
N ALA A 48 3.28 -11.98 -21.97
CA ALA A 48 1.88 -11.90 -22.40
C ALA A 48 1.60 -10.73 -23.34
N GLY A 49 2.63 -9.97 -23.73
CA GLY A 49 2.53 -8.84 -24.66
C GLY A 49 1.97 -7.57 -24.01
N LEU A 50 2.17 -7.39 -22.70
CA LEU A 50 1.97 -6.12 -22.01
C LEU A 50 3.23 -5.26 -22.18
N GLY A 51 3.06 -3.94 -22.21
CA GLY A 51 4.16 -2.98 -22.32
C GLY A 51 3.92 -1.73 -21.46
N PRO A 52 4.65 -0.63 -21.75
CA PRO A 52 4.39 0.65 -21.12
C PRO A 52 2.91 1.04 -21.24
N ASP A 53 2.35 1.61 -20.17
CA ASP A 53 0.94 2.01 -20.05
C ASP A 53 -0.10 0.87 -20.07
N SER A 54 0.33 -0.41 -20.04
CA SER A 54 -0.60 -1.52 -19.83
C SER A 54 -1.17 -1.49 -18.41
N LYS A 55 -2.48 -1.73 -18.27
CA LYS A 55 -3.17 -1.72 -16.96
C LYS A 55 -3.26 -3.11 -16.39
N ILE A 56 -2.89 -3.26 -15.11
CA ILE A 56 -2.88 -4.53 -14.39
C ILE A 56 -3.81 -4.43 -13.19
N GLY A 57 -4.96 -5.10 -13.27
CA GLY A 57 -5.89 -5.20 -12.15
C GLY A 57 -5.29 -6.00 -10.99
N LEU A 58 -5.38 -5.46 -9.78
CA LEU A 58 -5.01 -6.11 -8.53
C LEU A 58 -6.29 -6.40 -7.72
N TYR A 59 -6.87 -7.58 -7.94
CA TYR A 59 -8.07 -8.05 -7.24
C TYR A 59 -7.69 -8.99 -6.11
N LEU A 60 -7.00 -8.42 -5.13
CA LEU A 60 -6.30 -9.14 -4.07
C LEU A 60 -6.68 -8.59 -2.69
N TYR A 61 -6.50 -9.43 -1.67
CA TYR A 61 -6.44 -9.01 -0.27
C TYR A 61 -5.02 -8.51 0.05
N ASN A 62 -4.81 -8.01 1.28
CA ASN A 62 -3.47 -7.66 1.73
C ASN A 62 -2.58 -8.92 1.76
N GLY A 63 -1.36 -8.80 1.25
CA GLY A 63 -0.38 -9.89 1.22
C GLY A 63 0.84 -9.50 0.38
N ASN A 64 1.86 -10.36 0.41
CA ASN A 64 3.11 -10.14 -0.33
C ASN A 64 2.85 -10.04 -1.84
N GLU A 65 1.97 -10.90 -2.36
CA GLU A 65 1.64 -10.99 -3.78
C GLU A 65 0.96 -9.72 -4.32
N TYR A 66 0.25 -8.95 -3.47
CA TYR A 66 -0.27 -7.62 -3.83
C TYR A 66 0.88 -6.65 -4.12
N LEU A 67 1.84 -6.56 -3.19
CA LEU A 67 2.98 -5.65 -3.29
C LEU A 67 3.93 -6.08 -4.42
N GLU A 68 4.17 -7.38 -4.57
CA GLU A 68 4.97 -7.96 -5.65
C GLU A 68 4.36 -7.65 -7.03
N ALA A 69 3.05 -7.87 -7.21
CA ALA A 69 2.35 -7.57 -8.47
C ALA A 69 2.30 -6.07 -8.78
N HIS A 70 2.16 -5.24 -7.74
CA HIS A 70 2.19 -3.78 -7.83
C HIS A 70 3.57 -3.27 -8.27
N TYR A 71 4.64 -3.77 -7.65
CA TYR A 71 6.02 -3.47 -8.03
C TYR A 71 6.35 -3.99 -9.44
N ALA A 72 5.88 -5.19 -9.79
CA ALA A 72 6.07 -5.76 -11.11
C ALA A 72 5.50 -4.89 -12.23
N ALA A 73 4.34 -4.26 -12.02
CA ALA A 73 3.76 -3.31 -12.97
C ALA A 73 4.73 -2.15 -13.20
N PHE A 74 5.24 -1.53 -12.13
CA PHE A 74 6.23 -0.45 -12.23
C PHE A 74 7.52 -0.87 -12.94
N LYS A 75 7.98 -2.10 -12.71
CA LYS A 75 9.22 -2.59 -13.33
C LYS A 75 9.18 -2.54 -14.85
N MET A 76 8.02 -2.87 -15.43
CA MET A 76 7.78 -2.88 -16.88
C MET A 76 7.09 -1.62 -17.41
N ARG A 77 7.01 -0.54 -16.60
CA ARG A 77 6.35 0.74 -16.91
C ARG A 77 4.84 0.63 -17.13
N GLY A 78 4.22 -0.38 -16.54
CA GLY A 78 2.78 -0.58 -16.49
C GLY A 78 2.13 0.13 -15.31
N VAL A 79 0.80 0.10 -15.30
CA VAL A 79 -0.06 0.84 -14.37
C VAL A 79 -0.84 -0.16 -13.51
N PRO A 80 -0.52 -0.31 -12.22
CA PRO A 80 -1.32 -1.15 -11.34
C PRO A 80 -2.66 -0.48 -11.04
N ILE A 81 -3.74 -1.24 -11.14
CA ILE A 81 -5.12 -0.81 -10.91
C ILE A 81 -5.65 -1.50 -9.66
N ASN A 82 -5.91 -0.74 -8.60
CA ASN A 82 -6.52 -1.26 -7.38
C ASN A 82 -7.98 -1.67 -7.65
N VAL A 83 -8.31 -2.94 -7.40
CA VAL A 83 -9.69 -3.45 -7.53
C VAL A 83 -10.24 -3.75 -6.15
N ASN A 84 -11.41 -3.19 -5.83
CA ASN A 84 -12.04 -3.43 -4.53
C ASN A 84 -12.52 -4.88 -4.44
N TYR A 85 -11.95 -5.70 -3.55
CA TYR A 85 -12.34 -7.12 -3.37
C TYR A 85 -13.83 -7.32 -3.03
N ARG A 86 -14.55 -6.26 -2.66
CA ARG A 86 -16.01 -6.29 -2.41
C ARG A 86 -16.84 -6.16 -3.68
N TYR A 87 -16.26 -5.68 -4.79
CA TYR A 87 -16.97 -5.57 -6.04
C TYR A 87 -17.47 -6.93 -6.51
N MET A 88 -18.72 -6.92 -6.95
CA MET A 88 -19.38 -8.04 -7.60
C MET A 88 -19.36 -7.82 -9.12
N ASP A 89 -19.98 -8.75 -9.85
CA ASP A 89 -19.83 -8.93 -11.28
C ASP A 89 -19.87 -7.63 -12.11
N GLU A 90 -20.91 -6.80 -11.97
CA GLU A 90 -21.03 -5.57 -12.78
C GLU A 90 -20.00 -4.50 -12.42
N GLU A 91 -19.67 -4.34 -11.13
CA GLU A 91 -18.66 -3.38 -10.67
C GLU A 91 -17.25 -3.82 -11.08
N LEU A 92 -16.98 -5.12 -10.98
CA LEU A 92 -15.72 -5.73 -11.39
C LEU A 92 -15.52 -5.61 -12.90
N TRP A 93 -16.53 -6.01 -13.69
CA TRP A 93 -16.50 -5.87 -15.14
C TRP A 93 -16.29 -4.41 -15.54
N TYR A 94 -17.11 -3.49 -15.01
CA TYR A 94 -17.03 -2.08 -15.35
C TYR A 94 -15.65 -1.52 -15.08
N LEU A 95 -15.06 -1.79 -13.92
CA LEU A 95 -13.75 -1.23 -13.57
C LEU A 95 -12.67 -1.78 -14.51
N LEU A 96 -12.65 -3.08 -14.74
CA LEU A 96 -11.64 -3.70 -15.59
C LEU A 96 -11.77 -3.22 -17.05
N ASP A 97 -12.99 -3.13 -17.58
CA ASP A 97 -13.25 -2.59 -18.92
C ASP A 97 -12.90 -1.10 -19.01
N ASN A 98 -13.34 -0.29 -18.05
CA ASN A 98 -13.09 1.16 -18.03
C ASN A 98 -11.59 1.51 -17.91
N SER A 99 -10.84 0.70 -17.16
CA SER A 99 -9.40 0.86 -16.99
C SER A 99 -8.59 0.36 -18.18
N ASP A 100 -9.21 -0.29 -19.17
CA ASP A 100 -8.52 -1.03 -20.22
C ASP A 100 -7.53 -2.06 -19.66
N ALA A 101 -7.97 -2.84 -18.66
CA ALA A 101 -7.11 -3.84 -18.02
C ALA A 101 -6.68 -4.93 -19.02
N GLU A 102 -5.36 -5.16 -19.09
CA GLU A 102 -4.75 -6.16 -19.96
C GLU A 102 -4.28 -7.40 -19.17
N ALA A 103 -4.09 -7.25 -17.86
CA ALA A 103 -3.86 -8.36 -16.95
C ALA A 103 -4.67 -8.21 -15.66
N LEU A 104 -4.93 -9.33 -14.99
CA LEU A 104 -5.52 -9.36 -13.66
C LEU A 104 -4.78 -10.37 -12.77
N VAL A 105 -4.33 -9.90 -11.62
CA VAL A 105 -3.84 -10.75 -10.53
C VAL A 105 -4.94 -10.82 -9.47
N PHE A 106 -5.36 -12.03 -9.09
CA PHE A 106 -6.49 -12.22 -8.19
C PHE A 106 -6.30 -13.42 -7.26
N HIS A 107 -6.95 -13.40 -6.10
CA HIS A 107 -6.95 -14.53 -5.18
C HIS A 107 -7.92 -15.61 -5.64
N SER A 108 -7.58 -16.89 -5.44
CA SER A 108 -8.42 -18.04 -5.79
C SER A 108 -9.83 -17.96 -5.19
N SER A 109 -9.98 -17.42 -3.98
CA SER A 109 -11.29 -17.21 -3.33
C SER A 109 -12.19 -16.16 -4.01
N LEU A 110 -11.62 -15.38 -4.93
CA LEU A 110 -12.32 -14.40 -5.76
C LEU A 110 -12.55 -14.89 -7.20
N GLY A 111 -12.04 -16.08 -7.55
CA GLY A 111 -11.99 -16.61 -8.92
C GLY A 111 -13.36 -16.74 -9.59
N ASP A 112 -14.40 -17.16 -8.87
CA ASP A 112 -15.75 -17.31 -9.45
C ASP A 112 -16.29 -15.99 -10.02
N ARG A 113 -15.96 -14.85 -9.40
CA ARG A 113 -16.37 -13.52 -9.89
C ARG A 113 -15.61 -13.16 -11.16
N VAL A 114 -14.33 -13.50 -11.22
CA VAL A 114 -13.49 -13.31 -12.41
C VAL A 114 -14.01 -14.14 -13.57
N GLU A 115 -14.32 -15.42 -13.35
CA GLU A 115 -14.84 -16.31 -14.40
C GLU A 115 -16.14 -15.79 -15.01
N ARG A 116 -17.06 -15.24 -14.19
CA ARG A 116 -18.33 -14.70 -14.67
C ARG A 116 -18.21 -13.46 -15.55
N VAL A 117 -17.08 -12.74 -15.48
CA VAL A 117 -16.90 -11.47 -16.21
C VAL A 117 -15.83 -11.50 -17.29
N ARG A 118 -14.87 -12.44 -17.25
CA ARG A 118 -13.68 -12.44 -18.12
C ARG A 118 -14.01 -12.44 -19.61
N GLU A 119 -15.10 -13.08 -20.03
CA GLU A 119 -15.50 -13.16 -21.44
C GLU A 119 -16.01 -11.82 -22.00
N ARG A 120 -16.38 -10.88 -21.12
CA ARG A 120 -16.77 -9.51 -21.45
C ARG A 120 -15.58 -8.54 -21.50
N LEU A 121 -14.35 -9.02 -21.28
CA LEU A 121 -13.14 -8.19 -21.17
C LEU A 121 -12.16 -8.51 -22.32
N PRO A 122 -12.39 -7.99 -23.54
CA PRO A 122 -11.64 -8.38 -24.74
C PRO A 122 -10.16 -7.95 -24.72
N LYS A 123 -9.79 -7.01 -23.84
CA LYS A 123 -8.40 -6.54 -23.68
C LYS A 123 -7.59 -7.42 -22.74
N LEU A 124 -8.22 -8.31 -21.97
CA LEU A 124 -7.56 -9.12 -20.97
C LEU A 124 -6.75 -10.24 -21.63
N LYS A 125 -5.42 -10.14 -21.55
CA LYS A 125 -4.44 -11.06 -22.13
C LYS A 125 -3.93 -12.08 -21.12
N LEU A 126 -3.90 -11.71 -19.84
CA LEU A 126 -3.29 -12.53 -18.79
C LEU A 126 -4.10 -12.55 -17.50
N LEU A 127 -4.28 -13.75 -16.95
CA LEU A 127 -4.89 -14.00 -15.66
C LEU A 127 -3.87 -14.74 -14.77
N ILE A 128 -3.55 -14.17 -13.62
CA ILE A 128 -2.67 -14.80 -12.63
C ILE A 128 -3.46 -15.01 -11.32
N GLU A 129 -3.56 -16.27 -10.90
CA GLU A 129 -4.26 -16.66 -9.68
C GLU A 129 -3.27 -16.89 -8.54
N VAL A 130 -3.48 -16.18 -7.43
CA VAL A 130 -2.80 -16.36 -6.14
C VAL A 130 -3.61 -17.33 -5.29
N ASP A 131 -2.99 -18.42 -4.86
CA ASP A 131 -3.64 -19.39 -3.99
C ASP A 131 -3.77 -18.86 -2.55
N ASP A 132 -5.00 -18.78 -2.08
CA ASP A 132 -5.38 -18.43 -0.70
C ASP A 132 -6.30 -19.48 -0.07
N GLY A 133 -6.29 -20.71 -0.59
CA GLY A 133 -7.15 -21.82 -0.16
C GLY A 133 -8.61 -21.66 -0.58
N GLY A 134 -8.89 -20.75 -1.52
CA GLY A 134 -10.23 -20.54 -2.07
C GLY A 134 -10.61 -21.63 -3.08
N ALA A 135 -11.92 -21.86 -3.22
CA ALA A 135 -12.45 -22.87 -4.14
C ALA A 135 -12.81 -22.31 -5.54
N GLY A 136 -12.58 -21.02 -5.79
CA GLY A 136 -12.91 -20.40 -7.07
C GLY A 136 -12.06 -20.99 -8.20
N GLN A 137 -12.66 -21.14 -9.39
CA GLN A 137 -11.98 -21.78 -10.52
C GLN A 137 -11.98 -20.88 -11.75
N VAL A 138 -10.78 -20.59 -12.26
CA VAL A 138 -10.57 -19.94 -13.55
C VAL A 138 -9.58 -20.79 -14.35
N PRO A 139 -10.04 -21.76 -15.16
CA PRO A 139 -9.15 -22.75 -15.79
C PRO A 139 -8.05 -22.16 -16.69
N VAL A 140 -8.29 -20.98 -17.24
CA VAL A 140 -7.35 -20.26 -18.11
C VAL A 140 -6.30 -19.45 -17.34
N ALA A 141 -6.44 -19.32 -16.01
CA ALA A 141 -5.51 -18.56 -15.18
C ALA A 141 -4.23 -19.36 -14.87
N ARG A 142 -3.09 -18.67 -14.92
CA ARG A 142 -1.80 -19.22 -14.50
C ARG A 142 -1.67 -19.09 -12.98
N ARG A 143 -1.13 -20.12 -12.32
CA ARG A 143 -0.85 -20.06 -10.87
C ARG A 143 0.32 -19.11 -10.62
N TYR A 144 0.25 -18.32 -9.56
CA TYR A 144 1.24 -17.27 -9.26
C TYR A 144 2.66 -17.81 -9.14
N GLU A 145 2.89 -18.82 -8.30
CA GLU A 145 4.23 -19.40 -8.11
C GLU A 145 4.75 -20.12 -9.38
N GLU A 146 3.86 -20.68 -10.21
CA GLU A 146 4.25 -21.24 -11.51
C GLU A 146 4.67 -20.13 -12.50
N ALA A 147 3.97 -18.99 -12.49
CA ALA A 147 4.34 -17.82 -13.28
C ALA A 147 5.71 -17.29 -12.87
N LEU A 148 6.05 -17.29 -11.57
CA LEU A 148 7.39 -16.94 -11.09
C LEU A 148 8.45 -17.94 -11.56
N ALA A 149 8.22 -19.23 -11.34
CA ALA A 149 9.19 -20.28 -11.63
C ALA A 149 9.49 -20.43 -13.14
N SER A 150 8.50 -20.16 -14.00
CA SER A 150 8.62 -20.28 -15.46
C SER A 150 9.23 -19.07 -16.17
N ASN A 151 9.46 -17.96 -15.47
CA ASN A 151 10.04 -16.76 -16.04
C ASN A 151 11.41 -16.44 -15.41
N VAL A 152 12.36 -16.01 -16.25
CA VAL A 152 13.61 -15.38 -15.77
C VAL A 152 13.28 -13.96 -15.30
N PRO A 153 13.92 -13.43 -14.23
CA PRO A 153 13.71 -12.05 -13.81
C PRO A 153 13.90 -11.07 -14.98
N MET A 154 12.93 -10.17 -15.19
CA MET A 154 13.04 -9.11 -16.20
C MET A 154 14.28 -8.26 -15.94
N PRO A 155 15.09 -7.94 -16.96
CA PRO A 155 16.21 -7.03 -16.79
C PRO A 155 15.73 -5.64 -16.39
N ARG A 156 16.54 -4.92 -15.60
CA ARG A 156 16.27 -3.52 -15.27
C ARG A 156 16.30 -2.66 -16.54
N ILE A 157 15.39 -1.68 -16.61
CA ILE A 157 15.22 -0.78 -17.75
C ILE A 157 15.21 0.68 -17.27
N THR A 158 15.56 1.61 -18.16
CA THR A 158 15.30 3.03 -17.92
C THR A 158 13.80 3.30 -17.97
N ARG A 159 13.29 4.05 -16.98
CA ARG A 159 11.87 4.43 -16.89
C ARG A 159 11.71 5.92 -17.12
N SER A 160 10.47 6.38 -17.26
CA SER A 160 10.16 7.79 -17.46
C SER A 160 9.48 8.36 -16.23
N GLU A 161 9.85 9.57 -15.84
CA GLU A 161 9.09 10.35 -14.86
C GLU A 161 7.68 10.67 -15.38
N SER A 162 7.49 10.68 -16.70
CA SER A 162 6.19 10.86 -17.34
C SER A 162 5.33 9.59 -17.43
N ASP A 163 5.80 8.45 -16.90
CA ASP A 163 4.99 7.24 -16.83
C ASP A 163 3.77 7.51 -15.93
N ILE A 164 2.68 6.77 -16.12
CA ILE A 164 1.40 7.06 -15.42
C ILE A 164 1.24 6.14 -14.22
N TYR A 165 0.84 6.70 -13.08
CA TYR A 165 0.22 5.96 -11.99
C TYR A 165 -1.28 6.22 -11.98
N MET A 166 -2.10 5.20 -11.68
CA MET A 166 -3.55 5.36 -11.61
C MET A 166 -4.11 4.71 -10.34
N MET A 167 -5.05 5.39 -9.68
CA MET A 167 -5.83 4.83 -8.58
C MET A 167 -7.31 4.98 -8.85
N TYR A 168 -8.06 3.90 -8.75
CA TYR A 168 -9.51 3.90 -8.80
C TYR A 168 -10.11 4.25 -7.44
N THR A 169 -11.11 5.13 -7.47
CA THR A 169 -11.75 5.68 -6.28
C THR A 169 -13.24 5.33 -6.32
N GLY A 170 -13.76 4.87 -5.18
CA GLY A 170 -15.19 4.65 -5.01
C GLY A 170 -15.85 5.98 -4.66
N GLY A 171 -16.56 6.59 -5.60
CA GLY A 171 -17.37 7.76 -5.31
C GLY A 171 -18.56 7.40 -4.42
N THR A 172 -19.00 8.32 -3.55
CA THR A 172 -20.24 8.16 -2.76
C THR A 172 -21.50 8.10 -3.65
N THR A 173 -21.39 8.51 -4.92
CA THR A 173 -22.45 8.43 -5.92
C THR A 173 -21.85 8.05 -7.29
N GLY A 174 -22.04 6.80 -7.72
CA GLY A 174 -21.73 6.34 -9.08
C GLY A 174 -20.61 5.30 -9.17
N MET A 175 -20.28 4.93 -10.41
CA MET A 175 -19.27 3.92 -10.70
C MET A 175 -17.84 4.44 -10.42
N PRO A 176 -16.89 3.54 -10.12
CA PRO A 176 -15.51 3.92 -9.80
C PRO A 176 -14.84 4.75 -10.91
N LYS A 177 -13.94 5.66 -10.53
CA LYS A 177 -13.21 6.52 -11.47
C LYS A 177 -11.70 6.39 -11.27
N GLY A 178 -10.95 6.33 -12.36
CA GLY A 178 -9.50 6.33 -12.34
C GLY A 178 -8.93 7.75 -12.20
N VAL A 179 -8.20 8.00 -11.12
CA VAL A 179 -7.40 9.21 -10.92
C VAL A 179 -5.99 8.94 -11.41
N MET A 180 -5.50 9.77 -12.32
CA MET A 180 -4.17 9.62 -12.93
C MET A 180 -3.17 10.60 -12.32
N TYR A 181 -1.92 10.14 -12.19
CA TYR A 181 -0.79 10.92 -11.71
C TYR A 181 0.39 10.70 -12.63
N ASP A 182 1.18 11.76 -12.79
CA ASP A 182 2.54 11.68 -13.31
C ASP A 182 3.43 10.98 -12.28
N MET A 183 4.11 9.90 -12.69
CA MET A 183 4.88 9.02 -11.80
C MET A 183 6.02 9.77 -11.10
N GLY A 184 6.71 10.64 -11.83
CA GLY A 184 7.78 11.50 -11.34
C GLY A 184 7.31 12.40 -10.21
N SER A 185 6.29 13.19 -10.52
CA SER A 185 5.67 14.12 -9.57
C SER A 185 5.12 13.40 -8.34
N LEU A 186 4.49 12.23 -8.52
CA LEU A 186 3.95 11.43 -7.41
C LEU A 186 5.08 10.88 -6.54
N THR A 187 6.09 10.25 -7.13
CA THR A 187 7.23 9.65 -6.41
C THR A 187 8.01 10.73 -5.66
N GLN A 188 8.29 11.86 -6.31
CA GLN A 188 8.96 12.99 -5.68
C GLN A 188 8.11 13.57 -4.54
N SER A 189 6.79 13.74 -4.72
CA SER A 189 5.91 14.23 -3.65
C SER A 189 5.88 13.27 -2.46
N PHE A 190 5.85 11.96 -2.70
CA PHE A 190 5.88 10.95 -1.65
C PHE A 190 7.21 10.94 -0.91
N ALA A 191 8.33 11.15 -1.60
CA ALA A 191 9.61 11.35 -0.95
C ALA A 191 9.63 12.63 -0.11
N GLN A 192 9.29 13.78 -0.71
CA GLN A 192 9.45 15.10 -0.12
C GLN A 192 8.47 15.40 1.02
N LEU A 193 7.25 14.86 0.97
CA LEU A 193 6.24 15.06 2.00
C LEU A 193 6.07 13.85 2.90
N GLY A 194 6.20 12.64 2.34
CA GLY A 194 5.96 11.39 3.07
C GLY A 194 7.13 10.96 3.96
N LEU A 195 8.38 11.11 3.54
CA LEU A 195 9.53 10.74 4.38
C LEU A 195 9.64 11.64 5.63
N PRO A 196 9.49 12.97 5.54
CA PRO A 196 9.47 13.83 6.72
C PRO A 196 8.31 13.52 7.66
N MET A 197 7.15 13.10 7.13
CA MET A 197 6.04 12.63 7.96
C MET A 197 6.44 11.42 8.82
N LEU A 198 7.32 10.55 8.32
CA LEU A 198 7.88 9.41 9.05
C LEU A 198 9.12 9.76 9.91
N GLY A 199 9.47 11.05 10.00
CA GLY A 199 10.65 11.52 10.73
C GLY A 199 11.98 11.31 10.00
N LEU A 200 11.94 11.04 8.69
CA LEU A 200 13.12 10.84 7.85
C LEU A 200 13.45 12.11 7.04
N ALA A 201 14.73 12.30 6.71
CA ALA A 201 15.11 13.30 5.73
C ALA A 201 14.62 12.89 4.33
N ALA A 202 14.27 13.88 3.50
CA ALA A 202 13.94 13.66 2.10
C ALA A 202 15.11 14.13 1.21
N PRO A 203 15.68 13.26 0.36
CA PRO A 203 16.71 13.67 -0.58
C PRO A 203 16.08 14.49 -1.73
N THR A 204 16.84 15.45 -2.27
CA THR A 204 16.41 16.25 -3.43
C THR A 204 16.51 15.46 -4.73
N GLU A 205 17.54 14.62 -4.85
CA GLU A 205 17.81 13.79 -6.01
C GLU A 205 17.47 12.34 -5.71
N ALA A 206 16.89 11.63 -6.69
CA ALA A 206 16.56 10.21 -6.51
C ALA A 206 17.81 9.38 -6.14
N THR A 207 18.98 9.70 -6.73
CA THR A 207 20.25 8.97 -6.54
C THR A 207 20.70 8.90 -5.09
N ASP A 208 20.28 9.85 -4.26
CA ASP A 208 20.70 9.95 -2.87
C ASP A 208 19.82 9.11 -1.93
N MET A 209 18.72 8.53 -2.43
CA MET A 209 17.79 7.73 -1.62
C MET A 209 18.46 6.50 -1.01
N ALA A 210 19.11 5.67 -1.83
CA ALA A 210 19.75 4.45 -1.33
C ALA A 210 20.90 4.72 -0.34
N PRO A 211 21.84 5.65 -0.60
CA PRO A 211 22.85 6.03 0.38
C PRO A 211 22.24 6.56 1.70
N LEU A 212 21.20 7.38 1.62
CA LEU A 212 20.52 7.93 2.80
C LEU A 212 19.90 6.82 3.64
N VAL A 213 19.10 5.95 3.02
CA VAL A 213 18.41 4.85 3.70
C VAL A 213 19.41 3.85 4.28
N LYS A 214 20.47 3.51 3.53
CA LYS A 214 21.54 2.67 4.04
C LYS A 214 22.19 3.26 5.29
N GLY A 215 22.49 4.56 5.29
CA GLY A 215 23.05 5.24 6.45
C GLY A 215 22.16 5.18 7.70
N ILE A 216 20.83 5.27 7.51
CA ILE A 216 19.85 5.14 8.60
C ILE A 216 19.89 3.72 9.20
N ILE A 217 19.90 2.70 8.34
CA ILE A 217 19.90 1.30 8.76
C ILE A 217 21.23 0.92 9.43
N ASP A 218 22.37 1.33 8.87
CA ASP A 218 23.70 1.09 9.45
C ASP A 218 23.85 1.75 10.84
N ALA A 219 23.12 2.84 11.10
CA ALA A 219 23.05 3.51 12.40
C ALA A 219 22.11 2.82 13.41
N GLY A 220 21.55 1.65 13.07
CA GLY A 220 20.58 0.93 13.90
C GLY A 220 19.17 1.50 13.84
N GLY A 221 18.89 2.38 12.88
CA GLY A 221 17.53 2.80 12.53
C GLY A 221 16.82 1.75 11.66
N GLY A 222 15.73 2.18 11.05
CA GLY A 222 14.89 1.32 10.22
C GLY A 222 13.42 1.48 10.56
N LEU A 223 12.57 1.21 9.58
CA LEU A 223 11.13 1.31 9.73
C LEU A 223 10.50 -0.04 9.47
N ILE A 224 9.51 -0.39 10.28
CA ILE A 224 8.63 -1.53 10.07
C ILE A 224 7.22 -0.97 10.02
N SER A 225 6.63 -0.96 8.82
CA SER A 225 5.33 -0.38 8.56
C SER A 225 4.26 -1.46 8.48
N MET A 226 3.14 -1.24 9.17
CA MET A 226 1.97 -2.14 9.13
C MET A 226 0.74 -1.42 8.57
N PRO A 227 0.36 -1.67 7.30
CA PRO A 227 -0.91 -1.20 6.76
C PRO A 227 -2.08 -2.03 7.36
N CYS A 228 -2.76 -1.49 8.37
CA CYS A 228 -3.99 -2.12 8.88
C CYS A 228 -5.16 -1.90 7.92
N ALA A 229 -5.12 -0.82 7.12
CA ALA A 229 -6.08 -0.58 6.06
C ALA A 229 -5.83 -1.50 4.85
N PRO A 230 -6.87 -1.86 4.07
CA PRO A 230 -6.69 -2.60 2.82
C PRO A 230 -5.76 -1.87 1.82
N LEU A 231 -4.82 -2.60 1.21
CA LEU A 231 -3.88 -2.09 0.19
C LEU A 231 -4.59 -1.59 -1.07
N MET A 232 -5.82 -2.06 -1.35
CA MET A 232 -6.63 -1.51 -2.43
C MET A 232 -7.04 -0.03 -2.22
N HIS A 233 -6.80 0.55 -1.04
CA HIS A 233 -7.08 1.96 -0.73
C HIS A 233 -5.77 2.73 -0.54
N GLY A 234 -5.76 4.02 -0.90
CA GLY A 234 -4.60 4.90 -0.72
C GLY A 234 -4.03 4.93 0.70
N THR A 235 -4.87 4.86 1.74
CA THR A 235 -4.40 4.76 3.14
C THR A 235 -3.55 3.51 3.40
N GLY A 236 -3.88 2.39 2.76
CA GLY A 236 -3.11 1.16 2.86
C GLY A 236 -1.86 1.23 1.99
N VAL A 237 -2.02 1.37 0.67
CA VAL A 237 -0.90 1.25 -0.27
C VAL A 237 0.03 2.46 -0.28
N TRP A 238 -0.46 3.69 -0.18
CA TRP A 238 0.42 4.86 -0.21
C TRP A 238 1.06 5.10 1.16
N LEU A 239 0.23 5.31 2.19
CA LEU A 239 0.72 5.70 3.51
C LEU A 239 1.35 4.52 4.27
N GLY A 240 0.82 3.31 4.08
CA GLY A 240 1.25 2.12 4.83
C GLY A 240 2.24 1.21 4.10
N ALA A 241 2.49 1.43 2.80
CA ALA A 241 3.46 0.63 2.05
C ALA A 241 4.44 1.50 1.24
N MET A 242 3.98 2.22 0.22
CA MET A 242 4.85 2.89 -0.76
C MET A 242 5.74 3.97 -0.14
N ILE A 243 5.17 4.87 0.68
CA ILE A 243 5.95 5.93 1.35
C ILE A 243 6.97 5.32 2.33
N PRO A 244 6.59 4.40 3.23
CA PRO A 244 7.56 3.68 4.06
C PRO A 244 8.64 2.95 3.25
N GLN A 245 8.29 2.30 2.14
CA GLN A 245 9.24 1.59 1.29
C GLN A 245 10.24 2.52 0.60
N LEU A 246 9.89 3.77 0.29
CA LEU A 246 10.90 4.77 -0.14
C LEU A 246 11.96 5.01 0.94
N GLY A 247 11.61 4.86 2.21
CA GLY A 247 12.52 4.92 3.36
C GLY A 247 13.16 3.57 3.73
N GLY A 248 13.04 2.55 2.89
CA GLY A 248 13.60 1.21 3.15
C GLY A 248 12.83 0.36 4.16
N ALA A 249 11.58 0.73 4.49
CA ALA A 249 10.82 0.00 5.49
C ALA A 249 10.50 -1.45 5.07
N ALA A 250 10.48 -2.35 6.04
CA ALA A 250 9.77 -3.62 5.90
C ALA A 250 8.26 -3.35 6.01
N VAL A 251 7.45 -3.93 5.11
CA VAL A 251 5.99 -3.86 5.16
C VAL A 251 5.42 -5.16 5.71
N VAL A 252 4.73 -5.09 6.83
CA VAL A 252 4.11 -6.23 7.51
C VAL A 252 2.60 -6.18 7.32
N THR A 253 2.03 -7.17 6.66
CA THR A 253 0.58 -7.27 6.45
C THR A 253 -0.06 -8.29 7.37
N LEU A 254 -1.30 -8.02 7.78
CA LEU A 254 -2.10 -8.88 8.64
C LEU A 254 -2.76 -10.01 7.80
N GLN A 255 -2.99 -11.17 8.41
CA GLN A 255 -3.61 -12.32 7.75
C GLN A 255 -5.15 -12.24 7.81
N SER A 256 -5.72 -11.65 8.85
CA SER A 256 -7.17 -11.48 8.92
C SER A 256 -7.68 -10.53 7.83
N ARG A 257 -8.74 -10.95 7.13
CA ARG A 257 -9.40 -10.15 6.07
C ARG A 257 -10.30 -9.04 6.63
N SER A 258 -10.50 -9.02 7.93
CA SER A 258 -11.22 -8.01 8.70
C SER A 258 -10.36 -7.58 9.89
N LEU A 259 -10.64 -6.42 10.47
CA LEU A 259 -9.94 -5.96 11.65
C LEU A 259 -10.08 -6.95 12.81
N ASP A 260 -8.97 -7.60 13.15
CA ASP A 260 -8.75 -8.29 14.43
C ASP A 260 -7.80 -7.42 15.26
N PRO A 261 -8.29 -6.69 16.28
CA PRO A 261 -7.47 -5.82 17.10
C PRO A 261 -6.35 -6.55 17.86
N ASP A 262 -6.58 -7.80 18.26
CA ASP A 262 -5.58 -8.58 18.96
C ASP A 262 -4.50 -9.10 17.99
N GLU A 263 -4.84 -9.42 16.74
CA GLU A 263 -3.85 -9.69 15.70
C GLU A 263 -2.98 -8.45 15.42
N VAL A 264 -3.60 -7.26 15.31
CA VAL A 264 -2.87 -5.99 15.16
C VAL A 264 -1.84 -5.83 16.28
N LEU A 265 -2.28 -5.95 17.55
CA LEU A 265 -1.42 -5.72 18.70
C LEU A 265 -0.34 -6.79 18.86
N ARG A 266 -0.66 -8.07 18.62
CA ARG A 266 0.34 -9.15 18.59
C ARG A 266 1.36 -8.94 17.49
N THR A 267 0.94 -8.46 16.31
CA THR A 267 1.85 -8.18 15.19
C THR A 267 2.76 -7.00 15.53
N VAL A 268 2.23 -5.94 16.15
CA VAL A 268 3.06 -4.81 16.64
C VAL A 268 4.17 -5.31 17.55
N GLN A 269 3.82 -6.15 18.53
CA GLN A 269 4.78 -6.71 19.48
C GLN A 269 5.78 -7.65 18.79
N ASN A 270 5.31 -8.63 18.03
CA ASN A 270 6.14 -9.71 17.50
C ASN A 270 7.07 -9.24 16.38
N GLU A 271 6.62 -8.30 15.56
CA GLU A 271 7.40 -7.75 14.44
C GLU A 271 8.08 -6.42 14.79
N SER A 272 7.95 -5.94 16.03
CA SER A 272 8.50 -4.65 16.46
C SER A 272 8.08 -3.49 15.54
N VAL A 273 6.79 -3.46 15.17
CA VAL A 273 6.25 -2.45 14.23
C VAL A 273 6.50 -1.06 14.77
N THR A 274 7.12 -0.21 13.96
CA THR A 274 7.45 1.17 14.32
C THR A 274 6.36 2.15 13.90
N ASN A 275 5.65 1.85 12.82
CA ASN A 275 4.60 2.71 12.25
C ASN A 275 3.43 1.86 11.77
N MET A 276 2.19 2.27 12.02
CA MET A 276 1.02 1.62 11.43
C MET A 276 0.05 2.62 10.83
N THR A 277 -0.73 2.19 9.84
CA THR A 277 -1.80 3.01 9.26
C THR A 277 -3.18 2.46 9.57
N ILE A 278 -4.10 3.34 10.00
CA ILE A 278 -5.47 3.01 10.41
C ILE A 278 -6.50 3.90 9.71
N VAL A 279 -7.78 3.57 9.87
CA VAL A 279 -8.91 4.36 9.32
C VAL A 279 -9.78 4.88 10.47
N GLY A 280 -9.29 5.95 11.10
CA GLY A 280 -9.94 6.70 12.17
C GLY A 280 -10.49 5.85 13.32
N ASP A 281 -11.61 6.30 13.87
CA ASP A 281 -12.25 5.68 15.03
C ASP A 281 -12.65 4.21 14.82
N ALA A 282 -12.98 3.84 13.57
CA ALA A 282 -13.38 2.47 13.23
C ALA A 282 -12.28 1.44 13.53
N PHE A 283 -11.02 1.87 13.51
CA PHE A 283 -9.86 1.06 13.88
C PHE A 283 -9.38 1.39 15.29
N ALA A 284 -9.28 2.68 15.64
CA ALA A 284 -8.73 3.11 16.91
C ALA A 284 -9.52 2.56 18.11
N LYS A 285 -10.85 2.63 18.09
CA LYS A 285 -11.69 2.21 19.23
C LYS A 285 -11.61 0.71 19.51
N PRO A 286 -11.70 -0.20 18.52
CA PRO A 286 -11.45 -1.62 18.75
C PRO A 286 -10.04 -1.91 19.30
N ILE A 287 -9.00 -1.25 18.78
CA ILE A 287 -7.62 -1.39 19.26
C ILE A 287 -7.50 -0.96 20.73
N ILE A 288 -8.04 0.21 21.09
CA ILE A 288 -8.06 0.70 22.47
C ILE A 288 -8.70 -0.32 23.42
N ARG A 289 -9.86 -0.87 23.06
CA ARG A 289 -10.56 -1.87 23.88
C ARG A 289 -9.73 -3.14 24.07
N ALA A 290 -9.01 -3.58 23.05
CA ALA A 290 -8.15 -4.76 23.14
C ALA A 290 -6.92 -4.50 24.03
N ILE A 291 -6.32 -3.31 23.96
CA ILE A 291 -5.25 -2.89 24.90
C ILE A 291 -5.76 -2.95 26.35
N ASP A 292 -6.93 -2.35 26.62
CA ASP A 292 -7.52 -2.32 27.97
C ASP A 292 -7.86 -3.73 28.48
N ALA A 293 -8.44 -4.57 27.63
CA ALA A 293 -8.79 -5.94 27.97
C ALA A 293 -7.55 -6.77 28.31
N ALA A 294 -6.49 -6.66 27.51
CA ALA A 294 -5.23 -7.36 27.72
C ALA A 294 -4.52 -6.90 29.01
N ALA A 295 -4.51 -5.60 29.28
CA ALA A 295 -3.98 -5.04 30.53
C ALA A 295 -4.79 -5.52 31.76
N ALA A 296 -6.13 -5.50 31.69
CA ALA A 296 -7.00 -5.99 32.75
C ALA A 296 -6.86 -7.50 33.01
N ALA A 297 -6.55 -8.28 31.97
CA ALA A 297 -6.28 -9.72 32.05
C ALA A 297 -4.87 -10.04 32.58
N GLY A 298 -4.00 -9.04 32.82
CA GLY A 298 -2.63 -9.23 33.28
C GLY A 298 -1.65 -9.69 32.19
N THR A 299 -2.03 -9.56 30.92
CA THR A 299 -1.22 -9.91 29.74
C THR A 299 -1.12 -8.73 28.77
N PRO A 300 -0.58 -7.57 29.21
CA PRO A 300 -0.49 -6.39 28.35
C PRO A 300 0.41 -6.65 27.13
N TYR A 301 0.06 -6.05 26.00
CA TYR A 301 0.89 -6.03 24.81
C TYR A 301 2.10 -5.09 24.98
N ASP A 302 3.27 -5.49 24.50
CA ASP A 302 4.42 -4.60 24.37
C ASP A 302 4.29 -3.78 23.09
N LEU A 303 4.03 -2.48 23.28
CA LEU A 303 3.88 -1.49 22.21
C LEU A 303 5.03 -0.47 22.21
N SER A 304 6.14 -0.78 22.90
CA SER A 304 7.25 0.16 23.11
C SER A 304 7.93 0.61 21.82
N GLN A 305 7.91 -0.24 20.78
CA GLN A 305 8.48 0.06 19.47
C GLN A 305 7.56 0.91 18.59
N LEU A 306 6.26 0.97 18.87
CA LEU A 306 5.32 1.74 18.05
C LEU A 306 5.51 3.25 18.28
N LYS A 307 6.11 3.93 17.30
CA LYS A 307 6.40 5.36 17.35
C LYS A 307 5.36 6.21 16.64
N MET A 308 4.60 5.64 15.71
CA MET A 308 3.65 6.41 14.92
C MET A 308 2.40 5.63 14.54
N ILE A 309 1.26 6.31 14.60
CA ILE A 309 0.01 5.86 14.02
C ILE A 309 -0.47 6.94 13.05
N VAL A 310 -0.59 6.58 11.78
CA VAL A 310 -1.14 7.47 10.76
C VAL A 310 -2.59 7.06 10.49
N SER A 311 -3.52 8.00 10.52
CA SER A 311 -4.91 7.78 10.15
C SER A 311 -5.28 8.57 8.92
N SER A 312 -6.12 8.02 8.06
CA SER A 312 -6.71 8.74 6.94
C SER A 312 -8.07 8.18 6.53
N GLY A 313 -8.79 8.89 5.67
CA GLY A 313 -10.04 8.45 5.03
C GLY A 313 -11.32 8.72 5.82
N VAL A 314 -11.28 8.76 7.16
CA VAL A 314 -12.44 9.09 8.01
C VAL A 314 -12.03 9.88 9.25
N MET A 315 -13.02 10.40 9.98
CA MET A 315 -12.78 11.13 11.23
C MET A 315 -12.02 10.28 12.25
N TRP A 316 -10.98 10.89 12.83
CA TRP A 316 -10.30 10.40 14.01
C TRP A 316 -10.50 11.39 15.16
N THR A 317 -11.32 11.01 16.13
CA THR A 317 -11.78 11.92 17.18
C THR A 317 -10.64 12.26 18.15
N ALA A 318 -10.66 13.48 18.69
CA ALA A 318 -9.74 13.88 19.76
C ALA A 318 -9.77 12.92 20.95
N GLU A 319 -10.96 12.42 21.31
CA GLU A 319 -11.17 11.43 22.38
C GLU A 319 -10.41 10.13 22.11
N ALA A 320 -10.51 9.56 20.90
CA ALA A 320 -9.79 8.34 20.55
C ALA A 320 -8.27 8.57 20.51
N LYS A 321 -7.83 9.75 20.06
CA LYS A 321 -6.40 10.14 20.07
C LYS A 321 -5.86 10.23 21.50
N GLU A 322 -6.58 10.91 22.39
CA GLU A 322 -6.21 11.02 23.80
C GLU A 322 -6.09 9.64 24.46
N GLN A 323 -7.08 8.77 24.24
CA GLN A 323 -7.06 7.40 24.76
C GLN A 323 -5.85 6.60 24.26
N LEU A 324 -5.43 6.76 23.01
CA LEU A 324 -4.22 6.11 22.50
C LEU A 324 -2.94 6.69 23.13
N LEU A 325 -2.85 8.01 23.30
CA LEU A 325 -1.71 8.68 23.92
C LEU A 325 -1.54 8.31 25.41
N ASP A 326 -2.64 8.04 26.10
CA ASP A 326 -2.62 7.56 27.49
C ASP A 326 -2.09 6.13 27.62
N ARG A 327 -2.25 5.32 26.56
CA ARG A 327 -1.91 3.89 26.54
C ARG A 327 -0.56 3.59 25.91
N ILE A 328 -0.06 4.46 25.03
CA ILE A 328 1.15 4.25 24.24
C ILE A 328 2.09 5.44 24.44
N GLU A 329 3.08 5.28 25.30
CA GLU A 329 3.81 6.37 25.94
C GLU A 329 4.59 7.31 25.00
N HIS A 330 4.95 6.84 23.79
CA HIS A 330 5.80 7.56 22.84
C HIS A 330 5.24 7.66 21.42
N VAL A 331 3.94 7.40 21.25
CA VAL A 331 3.34 7.41 19.92
C VAL A 331 3.06 8.84 19.45
N ILE A 332 3.38 9.11 18.18
CA ILE A 332 2.94 10.28 17.44
C ILE A 332 1.72 9.88 16.62
N LEU A 333 0.63 10.62 16.78
CA LEU A 333 -0.61 10.41 16.03
C LEU A 333 -0.68 11.41 14.89
N VAL A 334 -0.64 10.94 13.66
CA VAL A 334 -0.73 11.76 12.45
C VAL A 334 -2.08 11.53 11.79
N ASP A 335 -2.92 12.56 11.81
CA ASP A 335 -4.20 12.56 11.12
C ASP A 335 -4.00 13.18 9.74
N ALA A 336 -3.80 12.32 8.74
CA ALA A 336 -3.60 12.70 7.35
C ALA A 336 -4.97 12.79 6.66
N ILE A 337 -5.33 13.99 6.24
CA ILE A 337 -6.56 14.24 5.51
C ILE A 337 -6.19 14.47 4.05
N GLY A 338 -6.68 13.62 3.17
CA GLY A 338 -6.55 13.83 1.73
C GLY A 338 -7.59 13.05 0.94
N SER A 339 -7.73 13.43 -0.32
CA SER A 339 -8.47 12.67 -1.32
C SER A 339 -7.49 12.24 -2.40
N SER A 340 -7.79 11.12 -3.05
CA SER A 340 -7.10 10.69 -4.26
C SER A 340 -7.03 11.84 -5.28
N GLU A 341 -8.13 12.52 -5.52
CA GLU A 341 -8.26 13.62 -6.48
C GLU A 341 -7.42 14.87 -6.14
N GLY A 342 -6.89 14.98 -4.92
CA GLY A 342 -5.94 16.01 -4.54
C GLY A 342 -6.02 16.46 -3.07
N SER A 343 -5.13 17.43 -2.75
CA SER A 343 -4.89 18.07 -1.44
C SER A 343 -4.67 17.10 -0.27
N MET A 344 -3.45 17.07 0.26
CA MET A 344 -3.18 16.46 1.56
C MET A 344 -2.90 17.55 2.59
N GLY A 345 -3.68 17.55 3.67
CA GLY A 345 -3.38 18.25 4.92
C GLY A 345 -3.08 17.23 6.01
N SER A 346 -2.38 17.65 7.06
CA SER A 346 -2.10 16.78 8.20
C SER A 346 -2.27 17.53 9.52
N SER A 347 -2.78 16.85 10.53
CA SER A 347 -2.80 17.30 11.92
C SER A 347 -2.01 16.32 12.79
N ILE A 348 -1.12 16.83 13.64
CA ILE A 348 -0.26 16.01 14.49
C ILE A 348 -0.74 16.14 15.94
N SER A 349 -0.83 15.02 16.64
CA SER A 349 -1.11 14.95 18.09
C SER A 349 -0.06 14.09 18.77
N MET A 350 0.47 14.54 19.90
CA MET A 350 1.48 13.83 20.68
C MET A 350 1.32 14.19 22.16
N LYS A 351 1.85 13.38 23.06
CA LYS A 351 1.76 13.61 24.51
C LYS A 351 2.30 15.02 24.85
N GLY A 352 1.52 15.79 25.62
CA GLY A 352 1.84 17.18 25.96
C GLY A 352 1.32 18.24 24.97
N VAL A 353 0.74 17.82 23.83
CA VAL A 353 0.03 18.70 22.89
C VAL A 353 -1.44 18.26 22.87
N PRO A 354 -2.41 19.10 23.31
CA PRO A 354 -3.82 18.73 23.35
C PRO A 354 -4.30 18.23 21.98
N PRO A 355 -4.81 16.99 21.88
CA PRO A 355 -5.31 16.48 20.60
C PRO A 355 -6.53 17.28 20.18
N SER A 356 -6.62 17.57 18.88
CA SER A 356 -7.81 18.17 18.29
C SER A 356 -8.35 17.29 17.17
N THR A 357 -9.67 17.29 16.99
CA THR A 357 -10.29 16.72 15.80
C THR A 357 -9.91 17.61 14.63
N ALA A 358 -9.21 17.04 13.66
CA ALA A 358 -8.72 17.79 12.51
C ALA A 358 -9.90 18.34 11.70
N LYS A 359 -9.73 19.54 11.13
CA LYS A 359 -10.74 20.22 10.30
C LYS A 359 -10.21 20.41 8.89
N PHE A 360 -11.07 20.25 7.90
CA PHE A 360 -10.75 20.58 6.53
C PHE A 360 -10.70 22.11 6.37
N THR A 361 -9.60 22.61 5.80
CA THR A 361 -9.45 24.00 5.38
C THR A 361 -9.11 23.99 3.90
N GLN A 362 -9.89 24.72 3.11
CA GLN A 362 -9.66 24.88 1.67
C GLN A 362 -8.25 25.43 1.40
N SER A 363 -7.48 24.78 0.51
CA SER A 363 -6.17 25.30 0.09
C SER A 363 -6.35 26.63 -0.67
N PRO A 364 -5.39 27.57 -0.62
CA PRO A 364 -5.44 28.83 -1.37
C PRO A 364 -5.65 28.65 -2.88
N THR A 365 -5.28 27.50 -3.44
CA THR A 365 -5.44 27.17 -4.86
C THR A 365 -6.71 26.39 -5.18
N THR A 366 -7.46 25.94 -4.17
CA THR A 366 -8.72 25.21 -4.37
C THR A 366 -9.83 26.19 -4.73
N LYS A 367 -10.61 25.85 -5.77
CA LYS A 367 -11.83 26.56 -6.14
C LYS A 367 -13.02 25.65 -5.91
N VAL A 368 -14.07 26.19 -5.29
CA VAL A 368 -15.36 25.52 -5.15
C VAL A 368 -16.28 26.18 -6.16
N PHE A 369 -16.81 25.38 -7.08
CA PHE A 369 -17.79 25.82 -8.06
C PHE A 369 -19.17 25.35 -7.59
N MET A 370 -20.16 26.23 -7.70
CA MET A 370 -21.56 25.92 -7.42
C MET A 370 -22.28 25.71 -8.76
N ASP A 371 -23.53 25.30 -8.76
CA ASP A 371 -24.28 25.03 -10.01
C ASP A 371 -24.39 26.28 -10.93
N ASP A 372 -24.13 27.48 -10.40
CA ASP A 372 -24.09 28.76 -11.12
C ASP A 372 -22.69 29.21 -11.58
N GLY A 373 -21.65 28.40 -11.34
CA GLY A 373 -20.25 28.69 -11.71
C GLY A 373 -19.42 29.11 -10.52
#